data_AF-A0A519SXF6-F1
#
_entry.id   AF-A0A519SXF6-F1
#
_cell.length_a   1.000
_cell.length_b   1.000
_cell.length_c   1.000
_cell.angle_alpha   90.00
_cell.angle_beta   90.00
_cell.angle_gamma   90.00
#
_symmetry.space_group_name_H-M   'P 1'
#
loop_
_entity.id
_entity.type
_entity.pdbx_description
1 polymer ?
#
loop_
_entity_poly.entity_id
_entity_poly.type
_entity_poly.pdbx_seq_one_letter_code
_entity_poly.pdbx_strand_id
1 'polypeptide(L)'
;MSKLEQFNLFTGTKRLQMNDSIELTARSLNAYGETHKHWALGWSGGKDSTATLTLLVYLIESGKVKRPQSLTILFADTRLELVPLMAAAHDIMDDLRERGIEVRVVMAPLDQRFFVYMFGRGVPPSGAGFRWCTGLIKIEPMEAALRELVGDVGEKVLMITGVRQGESAVRDARIVMSCGKDGA
;
A
#
# COMPACT_ATOMS: atom_id res chain seq x y z
N MET A 1 -35.02 -20.67 27.30
CA MET A 1 -33.71 -21.11 26.76
C MET A 1 -33.54 -20.49 25.39
N SER A 2 -32.88 -19.33 25.29
CA SER A 2 -32.51 -18.79 23.98
C SER A 2 -31.37 -19.65 23.42
N LYS A 3 -31.53 -20.12 22.19
CA LYS A 3 -30.44 -20.74 21.45
C LYS A 3 -29.37 -19.67 21.27
N LEU A 4 -28.18 -19.91 21.84
CA LEU A 4 -26.97 -19.21 21.46
C LEU A 4 -26.74 -19.51 19.97
N GLU A 5 -27.03 -18.53 19.11
CA GLU A 5 -26.59 -18.56 17.73
C GLU A 5 -25.06 -18.49 17.73
N GLN A 6 -24.43 -19.59 17.35
CA GLN A 6 -23.00 -19.65 17.14
C GLN A 6 -22.71 -18.90 15.83
N PHE A 7 -22.22 -17.67 15.94
CA PHE A 7 -21.76 -16.89 14.79
C PHE A 7 -20.58 -17.64 14.14
N ASN A 8 -20.81 -18.18 12.96
CA ASN A 8 -19.75 -18.75 12.13
C ASN A 8 -18.98 -17.60 11.46
N LEU A 9 -17.73 -17.89 11.07
CA LEU A 9 -16.83 -16.98 10.33
C LEU A 9 -17.43 -16.39 9.02
N PHE A 10 -18.59 -16.91 8.60
CA PHE A 10 -19.28 -16.58 7.34
C PHE A 10 -20.64 -15.89 7.54
N THR A 11 -21.12 -15.76 8.78
CA THR A 11 -22.43 -15.14 9.07
C THR A 11 -22.22 -13.72 9.57
N GLY A 12 -22.21 -12.75 8.67
CA GLY A 12 -22.25 -11.32 9.04
C GLY A 12 -21.82 -10.33 7.97
N THR A 13 -21.03 -10.75 6.99
CA THR A 13 -20.61 -9.88 5.88
C THR A 13 -20.66 -10.68 4.60
N LYS A 14 -21.55 -10.31 3.67
CA LYS A 14 -21.57 -10.92 2.34
C LYS A 14 -20.21 -10.61 1.69
N ARG A 15 -19.33 -11.61 1.63
CA ARG A 15 -18.03 -11.45 0.97
C ARG A 15 -18.31 -11.01 -0.45
N LEU A 16 -17.81 -9.83 -0.82
CA LEU A 16 -18.02 -9.28 -2.16
C LEU A 16 -17.48 -10.28 -3.17
N GLN A 17 -18.26 -10.55 -4.22
CA GLN A 17 -17.76 -11.28 -5.37
C GLN A 17 -16.71 -10.42 -6.09
N MET A 18 -15.86 -11.06 -6.92
CA MET A 18 -14.78 -10.35 -7.61
C MET A 18 -15.28 -9.14 -8.39
N ASN A 19 -16.35 -9.31 -9.18
CA ASN A 19 -16.91 -8.23 -9.99
C ASN A 19 -17.44 -7.08 -9.13
N ASP A 20 -18.19 -7.40 -8.07
CA ASP A 20 -18.70 -6.40 -7.12
C ASP A 20 -17.57 -5.61 -6.46
N SER A 21 -16.47 -6.30 -6.14
CA SER A 21 -15.28 -5.68 -5.53
C SER A 21 -14.61 -4.70 -6.49
N ILE A 22 -14.42 -5.09 -7.75
CA ILE A 22 -13.83 -4.24 -8.79
C ILE A 22 -14.70 -3.02 -9.05
N GLU A 23 -16.02 -3.22 -9.14
CA GLU A 23 -16.96 -2.13 -9.35
C GLU A 23 -16.96 -1.13 -8.17
N LEU A 24 -16.96 -1.63 -6.94
CA LEU A 24 -16.86 -0.79 -5.75
C LEU A 24 -15.53 -0.03 -5.71
N THR A 25 -14.41 -0.67 -6.06
CA THR A 25 -13.10 -0.01 -6.17
C THR A 25 -13.15 1.12 -7.20
N ALA A 26 -13.70 0.89 -8.39
CA ALA A 26 -13.80 1.91 -9.44
C ALA A 26 -14.68 3.09 -9.01
N ARG A 27 -15.83 2.82 -8.36
CA ARG A 27 -16.71 3.86 -7.81
C ARG A 27 -15.99 4.72 -6.77
N SER A 28 -15.28 4.09 -5.82
CA SER A 28 -14.52 4.80 -4.80
C SER A 28 -13.40 5.65 -5.41
N LEU A 29 -12.61 5.10 -6.34
CA LEU A 29 -11.52 5.84 -6.99
C LEU A 29 -12.03 7.06 -7.77
N ASN A 30 -13.16 6.95 -8.47
CA ASN A 30 -13.75 8.10 -9.16
C ASN A 30 -14.24 9.18 -8.17
N ALA A 31 -14.91 8.78 -7.08
CA ALA A 31 -15.40 9.72 -6.07
C ALA A 31 -14.28 10.51 -5.38
N TYR A 32 -13.19 9.84 -4.96
CA TYR A 32 -12.03 10.52 -4.38
C TYR A 32 -11.21 11.29 -5.43
N GLY A 33 -11.20 10.81 -6.67
CA GLY A 33 -10.54 11.44 -7.81
C GLY A 33 -11.04 12.83 -8.18
N GLU A 34 -12.29 13.16 -7.85
CA GLU A 34 -12.84 14.50 -8.06
C GLU A 34 -12.19 15.55 -7.16
N THR A 35 -11.73 15.16 -5.97
CA THR A 35 -11.16 16.06 -4.95
C THR A 35 -9.63 15.99 -4.86
N HIS A 36 -9.00 15.00 -5.48
CA HIS A 36 -7.56 14.78 -5.46
C HIS A 36 -7.05 14.56 -6.88
N LYS A 37 -6.30 15.54 -7.40
CA LYS A 37 -5.74 15.46 -8.76
C LYS A 37 -4.50 14.58 -8.85
N HIS A 38 -3.76 14.45 -7.76
CA HIS A 38 -2.48 13.75 -7.69
C HIS A 38 -2.60 12.53 -6.80
N TRP A 39 -2.22 11.36 -7.30
CA TRP A 39 -2.38 10.09 -6.60
C TRP A 39 -1.01 9.47 -6.34
N ALA A 40 -0.87 8.84 -5.18
CA ALA A 40 0.27 8.01 -4.84
C ALA A 40 -0.20 6.61 -4.44
N LEU A 41 0.56 5.58 -4.77
CA LEU A 41 0.30 4.21 -4.30
C LEU A 41 1.52 3.64 -3.60
N GLY A 42 1.34 3.21 -2.36
CA GLY A 42 2.36 2.48 -1.61
C GLY A 42 2.41 1.02 -2.05
N TRP A 43 3.54 0.61 -2.63
CA TRP A 43 3.72 -0.73 -3.17
C TRP A 43 4.89 -1.45 -2.48
N SER A 44 4.64 -2.66 -2.00
CA SER A 44 5.63 -3.44 -1.23
C SER A 44 6.18 -4.65 -1.98
N GLY A 45 5.74 -4.89 -3.22
CA GLY A 45 5.98 -6.15 -3.93
C GLY A 45 5.13 -7.33 -3.43
N GLY A 46 4.48 -7.20 -2.27
CA GLY A 46 3.58 -8.20 -1.73
C GLY A 46 2.25 -8.32 -2.50
N LYS A 47 1.63 -9.50 -2.44
CA LYS A 47 0.43 -9.88 -3.21
C LYS A 47 -0.71 -8.84 -3.18
N ASP A 48 -1.03 -8.29 -2.01
CA ASP A 48 -2.19 -7.40 -1.86
C ASP A 48 -1.89 -6.02 -2.48
N SER A 49 -0.69 -5.48 -2.24
CA SER A 49 -0.25 -4.23 -2.86
C SER A 49 -0.03 -4.37 -4.37
N THR A 50 0.45 -5.51 -4.84
CA THR A 50 0.61 -5.78 -6.27
C THR A 50 -0.75 -5.92 -6.96
N ALA A 51 -1.72 -6.61 -6.35
CA ALA A 51 -3.09 -6.69 -6.87
C ALA A 51 -3.77 -5.31 -6.91
N THR A 52 -3.53 -4.47 -5.90
CA THR A 52 -4.06 -3.09 -5.86
C THR A 52 -3.47 -2.25 -6.99
N LEU A 53 -2.15 -2.33 -7.19
CA LEU A 53 -1.43 -1.63 -8.26
C LEU A 53 -1.90 -2.05 -9.65
N THR A 54 -1.92 -3.35 -9.94
CA THR A 54 -2.30 -3.83 -11.27
C THR A 54 -3.77 -3.55 -11.58
N LEU A 55 -4.66 -3.66 -10.58
CA LEU A 55 -6.06 -3.30 -10.74
C LEU A 55 -6.24 -1.80 -10.98
N LEU A 56 -5.53 -0.94 -10.23
CA LEU A 56 -5.59 0.51 -10.41
C LEU A 56 -5.19 0.90 -11.84
N VAL A 57 -4.06 0.38 -12.32
CA VAL A 57 -3.56 0.66 -13.68
C VAL A 57 -4.56 0.19 -14.72
N TYR A 58 -5.06 -1.05 -14.60
CA TYR A 58 -6.10 -1.58 -15.50
C TYR A 58 -7.36 -0.71 -15.52
N LEU A 59 -7.85 -0.26 -14.35
CA LEU A 59 -9.05 0.56 -14.26
C LEU A 59 -8.88 1.94 -14.90
N ILE A 60 -7.69 2.55 -14.78
CA ILE A 60 -7.37 3.82 -15.44
C ILE A 60 -7.28 3.63 -16.95
N GLU A 61 -6.56 2.62 -17.41
CA GLU A 61 -6.35 2.37 -18.84
C GLU A 61 -7.61 1.93 -19.58
N SER A 62 -8.47 1.18 -18.90
CA SER A 62 -9.78 0.78 -19.45
C SER A 62 -10.82 1.90 -19.43
N GLY A 63 -10.48 3.09 -18.91
CA GLY A 63 -11.38 4.24 -18.80
C GLY A 63 -12.48 4.08 -17.75
N LYS A 64 -12.45 3.02 -16.93
CA LYS A 64 -13.39 2.82 -15.82
C LYS A 64 -13.13 3.78 -14.66
N VAL A 65 -11.89 4.25 -14.55
CA VAL A 65 -11.47 5.28 -13.59
C VAL A 65 -10.85 6.44 -14.35
N LYS A 66 -11.27 7.67 -14.04
CA LYS A 66 -10.70 8.87 -14.65
C LYS A 66 -9.21 8.95 -14.30
N ARG A 67 -8.35 9.13 -15.32
CA ARG A 67 -6.91 9.28 -15.13
C ARG A 67 -6.62 10.51 -14.24
N PRO A 68 -5.85 10.37 -13.15
CA PRO A 68 -5.41 11.52 -12.36
C PRO A 68 -4.42 12.37 -13.14
N GLN A 69 -4.19 13.61 -12.68
CA GLN A 69 -3.19 14.50 -13.25
C GLN A 69 -1.77 13.94 -13.08
N SER A 70 -1.49 13.29 -11.95
CA SER A 70 -0.29 12.46 -11.77
C SER A 70 -0.60 11.20 -10.97
N LEU A 71 0.15 10.13 -11.28
CA LEU A 71 0.16 8.88 -10.53
C LEU A 71 1.62 8.50 -10.26
N THR A 72 1.99 8.45 -8.97
CA THR A 72 3.33 8.09 -8.53
C THR A 72 3.29 6.82 -7.68
N ILE A 73 4.06 5.81 -8.07
CA ILE A 73 4.17 4.55 -7.33
C ILE A 73 5.39 4.63 -6.41
N LEU A 74 5.16 4.45 -5.11
CA LEU A 74 6.20 4.43 -4.09
C LEU A 74 6.53 2.98 -3.74
N PHE A 75 7.61 2.44 -4.33
CA PHE A 75 8.05 1.06 -4.09
C PHE A 75 8.99 0.98 -2.88
N ALA A 76 8.63 0.24 -1.84
CA ALA A 76 9.44 0.10 -0.64
C ALA A 76 10.52 -0.99 -0.79
N ASP A 77 11.75 -0.61 -1.16
CA ASP A 77 12.91 -1.52 -1.23
C ASP A 77 13.64 -1.58 0.12
N THR A 78 13.43 -2.68 0.85
CA THR A 78 14.12 -2.94 2.12
C THR A 78 15.46 -3.65 1.98
N ARG A 79 15.82 -4.08 0.76
CA ARG A 79 16.96 -4.95 0.47
C ARG A 79 16.89 -6.35 1.10
N LEU A 80 15.70 -6.75 1.58
CA LEU A 80 15.46 -8.05 2.23
C LEU A 80 14.51 -8.96 1.45
N GLU A 81 13.97 -8.49 0.32
CA GLU A 81 13.08 -9.31 -0.50
C GLU A 81 13.83 -10.48 -1.15
N LEU A 82 13.11 -11.58 -1.36
CA LEU A 82 13.65 -12.74 -2.06
C LEU A 82 14.00 -12.35 -3.49
N VAL A 83 15.13 -12.86 -4.01
CA VAL A 83 15.64 -12.51 -5.35
C VAL A 83 14.57 -12.64 -6.45
N PRO A 84 13.76 -13.73 -6.52
CA PRO A 84 12.71 -13.82 -7.53
C PRO A 84 11.59 -12.77 -7.38
N LEU A 85 11.24 -12.39 -6.14
CA LEU A 85 10.24 -11.35 -5.89
C LEU A 85 10.76 -9.97 -6.28
N MET A 86 12.05 -9.70 -6.02
CA MET A 86 12.68 -8.45 -6.45
C MET A 86 12.78 -8.37 -7.98
N ALA A 87 13.13 -9.47 -8.65
CA ALA A 87 13.14 -9.54 -10.12
C ALA A 87 11.75 -9.24 -10.70
N ALA A 88 10.70 -9.89 -10.19
CA ALA A 88 9.33 -9.61 -10.63
C ALA A 88 8.91 -8.15 -10.34
N ALA A 89 9.36 -7.57 -9.23
CA ALA A 89 9.12 -6.16 -8.95
C ALA A 89 9.83 -5.25 -9.97
N HIS A 90 11.06 -5.59 -10.39
CA HIS A 90 11.75 -4.85 -11.46
C HIS A 90 10.97 -4.90 -12.78
N ASP A 91 10.52 -6.08 -13.21
CA ASP A 91 9.73 -6.22 -14.43
C ASP A 91 8.46 -5.35 -14.40
N ILE A 92 7.75 -5.33 -13.27
CA ILE A 92 6.57 -4.48 -13.08
C ILE A 92 6.95 -2.99 -13.10
N MET A 93 8.06 -2.60 -12.48
CA MET A 93 8.52 -1.20 -12.52
C MET A 93 8.82 -0.74 -13.94
N ASP A 94 9.42 -1.60 -14.75
CA ASP A 94 9.75 -1.27 -16.13
C ASP A 94 8.48 -1.15 -17.00
N ASP A 95 7.51 -2.07 -16.86
CA ASP A 95 6.19 -1.96 -17.51
C ASP A 95 5.44 -0.67 -17.12
N LEU A 96 5.50 -0.26 -15.85
CA LEU A 96 4.90 1.00 -15.39
C LEU A 96 5.59 2.23 -16.01
N ARG A 97 6.93 2.22 -16.09
CA ARG A 97 7.69 3.33 -16.69
C ARG A 97 7.41 3.45 -18.18
N GLU A 98 7.29 2.33 -18.90
CA GLU A 98 6.91 2.30 -20.32
C GLU A 98 5.52 2.92 -20.55
N ARG A 99 4.59 2.77 -19.59
CA ARG A 99 3.27 3.42 -19.60
C ARG A 99 3.28 4.90 -19.18
N GLY A 100 4.45 5.45 -18.89
CA GLY A 100 4.63 6.81 -18.41
C GLY A 100 4.14 7.03 -16.98
N ILE A 101 4.12 5.98 -16.15
CA ILE A 101 3.79 6.07 -14.72
C ILE A 101 5.10 6.26 -13.94
N GLU A 102 5.13 7.27 -13.07
CA GLU A 102 6.30 7.54 -12.24
C GLU A 102 6.44 6.46 -11.16
N VAL A 103 7.65 5.90 -11.02
CA VAL A 103 7.97 4.94 -9.96
C VAL A 103 9.18 5.43 -9.17
N ARG A 104 8.98 5.74 -7.89
CA ARG A 104 10.04 6.07 -6.94
C ARG A 104 10.40 4.84 -6.11
N VAL A 105 11.67 4.43 -6.16
CA VAL A 105 12.20 3.40 -5.26
C VAL A 105 12.54 4.07 -3.94
N VAL A 106 11.79 3.72 -2.91
CA VAL A 106 11.92 4.26 -1.56
C VAL A 106 12.73 3.28 -0.73
N MET A 107 13.86 3.76 -0.22
CA MET A 107 14.83 2.94 0.50
C MET A 107 15.39 3.72 1.68
N ALA A 108 15.61 3.03 2.79
CA ALA A 108 16.21 3.64 3.97
C ALA A 108 17.64 4.15 3.68
N PRO A 109 18.07 5.23 4.35
CA PRO A 109 19.47 5.65 4.38
C PRO A 109 20.39 4.48 4.70
N LEU A 110 21.59 4.46 4.10
CA LEU A 110 22.51 3.30 4.17
C LEU A 110 22.72 2.80 5.61
N ASP A 111 22.97 3.73 6.54
CA ASP A 111 23.21 3.45 7.96
C ASP A 111 22.05 2.78 8.69
N GLN A 112 20.84 2.92 8.16
CA GLN A 112 19.61 2.38 8.71
C GLN A 112 19.19 1.06 8.05
N ARG A 113 19.84 0.67 6.94
CA ARG A 113 19.53 -0.57 6.23
C ARG A 113 19.87 -1.78 7.08
N PHE A 114 19.07 -2.83 6.94
CA PHE A 114 19.03 -3.95 7.87
C PHE A 114 20.40 -4.50 8.29
N PHE A 115 21.25 -4.84 7.32
CA PHE A 115 22.57 -5.42 7.61
C PHE A 115 23.59 -4.40 8.13
N VAL A 116 23.53 -3.14 7.69
CA VAL A 116 24.41 -2.08 8.21
C VAL A 116 24.04 -1.74 9.64
N TYR A 117 22.75 -1.63 9.93
CA TYR A 117 22.26 -1.36 11.28
C TYR A 117 22.53 -2.52 12.23
N MET A 118 22.31 -3.76 11.79
CA MET A 118 22.52 -4.95 12.62
C MET A 118 24.01 -5.27 12.81
N PHE A 119 24.77 -5.47 11.73
CA PHE A 119 26.18 -5.88 11.82
C PHE A 119 27.14 -4.70 12.00
N GLY A 120 26.84 -3.54 11.39
CA GLY A 120 27.69 -2.36 11.50
C GLY A 120 27.50 -1.58 12.80
N ARG A 121 26.26 -1.44 13.29
CA ARG A 121 25.95 -0.72 14.54
C ARG A 121 25.75 -1.64 15.76
N GLY A 122 25.72 -2.96 15.57
CA GLY A 122 25.59 -3.94 16.66
C GLY A 122 24.17 -4.06 17.25
N VAL A 123 23.14 -3.59 16.53
CA VAL A 123 21.76 -3.66 17.00
C VAL A 123 21.25 -5.10 16.88
N PRO A 124 20.58 -5.66 17.91
CA PRO A 124 20.10 -7.04 17.84
C PRO A 124 19.04 -7.21 16.73
N PRO A 125 18.91 -8.43 16.18
CA PRO A 125 17.91 -8.75 15.17
C PRO A 125 16.50 -8.34 15.60
N SER A 126 15.71 -7.85 14.65
CA SER A 126 14.32 -7.48 14.90
C SER A 126 13.50 -8.71 15.33
N GLY A 127 12.73 -8.58 16.40
CA GLY A 127 11.88 -9.63 16.96
C GLY A 127 10.49 -9.13 17.38
N ALA A 128 9.64 -10.02 17.89
CA ALA A 128 8.24 -9.71 18.22
C ALA A 128 8.07 -8.56 19.23
N GLY A 129 9.01 -8.39 20.17
CA GLY A 129 9.01 -7.29 21.15
C GLY A 129 9.95 -6.12 20.80
N PHE A 130 10.74 -6.22 19.73
CA PHE A 130 11.74 -5.22 19.34
C PHE A 130 11.77 -5.10 17.82
N ARG A 131 10.67 -4.61 17.25
CA ARG A 131 10.43 -4.60 15.80
C ARG A 131 10.90 -3.30 15.14
N TRP A 132 12.17 -2.97 15.32
CA TRP A 132 12.75 -1.72 14.80
C TRP A 132 12.73 -1.62 13.26
N CYS A 133 12.82 -2.75 12.55
CA CYS A 133 12.96 -2.74 11.10
C CYS A 133 11.72 -2.19 10.37
N THR A 134 10.52 -2.31 10.95
CA THR A 134 9.29 -1.83 10.30
C THR A 134 9.20 -0.31 10.33
N GLY A 135 9.47 0.31 11.48
CA GLY A 135 9.54 1.77 11.59
C GLY A 135 10.66 2.33 10.71
N LEU A 136 11.88 1.89 11.00
CA LEU A 136 13.10 2.47 10.45
C LEU A 136 13.28 2.22 8.94
N ILE A 137 12.96 1.00 8.46
CA ILE A 137 13.28 0.61 7.08
C ILE A 137 12.06 0.73 6.15
N LYS A 138 10.83 0.68 6.69
CA LYS A 138 9.60 0.77 5.86
C LYS A 138 8.84 2.08 6.07
N ILE A 139 8.46 2.40 7.30
CA ILE A 139 7.52 3.52 7.56
C ILE A 139 8.22 4.87 7.34
N GLU A 140 9.35 5.11 8.02
CA GLU A 140 10.04 6.41 7.97
C GLU A 140 10.48 6.81 6.54
N PRO A 141 11.08 5.91 5.72
CA PRO A 141 11.45 6.26 4.35
C PRO A 141 10.22 6.56 3.47
N MET A 142 9.12 5.83 3.66
CA MET A 142 7.86 6.04 2.92
C MET A 142 7.20 7.37 3.28
N GLU A 143 7.19 7.74 4.56
CA GLU A 143 6.70 9.04 5.01
C GLU A 143 7.57 10.20 4.50
N ALA A 144 8.90 10.01 4.44
CA ALA A 144 9.80 11.00 3.84
C ALA A 144 9.51 11.18 2.35
N ALA A 145 9.42 10.09 1.58
CA ALA A 145 9.14 10.14 0.15
C ALA A 145 7.74 10.73 -0.16
N LEU A 146 6.73 10.42 0.67
CA LEU A 146 5.40 11.00 0.51
C LEU A 146 5.39 12.50 0.83
N ARG A 147 6.11 12.94 1.86
CA ARG A 147 6.25 14.38 2.18
C ARG A 147 6.95 15.14 1.06
N GLU A 148 8.00 14.57 0.49
CA GLU A 148 8.68 15.13 -0.68
C GLU A 148 7.72 15.25 -1.86
N LEU A 149 7.00 14.18 -2.20
CA LEU A 149 6.01 14.20 -3.29
C LEU A 149 4.92 15.25 -3.09
N VAL A 150 4.37 15.37 -1.88
CA VAL A 150 3.37 16.41 -1.55
C VAL A 150 3.98 17.81 -1.70
N GLY A 151 5.25 18.00 -1.31
CA GLY A 151 5.97 19.26 -1.49
C GLY A 151 6.22 19.60 -2.96
N ASP A 152 6.61 18.62 -3.79
CA ASP A 152 6.86 18.78 -5.22
C ASP A 152 5.59 19.21 -5.97
N VAL A 153 4.47 18.59 -5.59
CA VAL A 153 3.17 18.79 -6.24
C VAL A 153 2.48 20.07 -5.76
N GLY A 154 2.61 20.41 -4.48
CA GLY A 154 1.97 21.59 -3.88
C GLY A 154 0.45 21.48 -3.68
N GLU A 155 -0.15 20.33 -3.98
CA GLU A 155 -1.57 20.02 -3.81
C GLU A 155 -1.76 18.72 -2.99
N LYS A 156 -2.99 18.44 -2.54
CA LYS A 156 -3.30 17.21 -1.81
C LYS A 156 -3.07 15.97 -2.68
N VAL A 157 -2.42 14.96 -2.10
CA VAL A 157 -2.17 13.65 -2.73
C VAL A 157 -3.10 12.61 -2.15
N LEU A 158 -3.83 11.87 -3.00
CA LEU A 158 -4.58 10.68 -2.60
C LEU A 158 -3.62 9.51 -2.42
N MET A 159 -3.39 9.08 -1.17
CA MET A 159 -2.55 7.92 -0.87
C MET A 159 -3.36 6.63 -0.89
N ILE A 160 -3.05 5.75 -1.84
CA ILE A 160 -3.68 4.43 -2.02
C ILE A 160 -2.81 3.37 -1.37
N THR A 161 -3.42 2.48 -0.59
CA THR A 161 -2.74 1.36 0.08
C THR A 161 -3.50 0.06 -0.13
N GLY A 162 -2.76 -1.04 -0.25
CA GLY A 162 -3.33 -2.39 -0.45
C GLY A 162 -3.74 -3.09 0.85
N VAL A 163 -4.34 -2.37 1.81
CA VAL A 163 -4.85 -2.96 3.06
C VAL A 163 -6.21 -3.62 2.81
N ARG A 164 -6.49 -4.76 3.47
CA ARG A 164 -7.79 -5.43 3.37
C ARG A 164 -8.39 -5.75 4.72
N GLN A 165 -9.71 -5.68 4.80
CA GLN A 165 -10.47 -6.26 5.90
C GLN A 165 -10.47 -7.80 5.81
N GLY A 166 -10.61 -8.47 6.95
CA GLY A 166 -10.54 -9.92 7.10
C GLY A 166 -9.11 -10.46 7.07
N GLU A 167 -8.08 -9.63 7.28
CA GLU A 167 -6.71 -10.12 7.40
C GLU A 167 -6.41 -10.61 8.81
N SER A 168 -6.88 -9.88 9.82
CA SER A 168 -6.98 -10.34 11.21
C SER A 168 -7.92 -9.41 11.98
N ALA A 169 -8.54 -9.90 13.06
CA ALA A 169 -9.42 -9.08 13.89
C ALA A 169 -8.73 -7.79 14.38
N VAL A 170 -7.43 -7.85 14.67
CA VAL A 170 -6.62 -6.69 15.09
C VAL A 170 -6.37 -5.71 13.94
N ARG A 171 -6.16 -6.21 12.70
CA ARG A 171 -6.00 -5.34 11.53
C ARG A 171 -7.32 -4.72 11.11
N ASP A 172 -8.42 -5.45 11.22
CA ASP A 172 -9.74 -4.95 10.92
C ASP A 172 -10.13 -3.82 11.87
N ALA A 173 -9.86 -3.99 13.18
CA ALA A 173 -10.05 -2.93 14.16
C ALA A 173 -9.22 -1.68 13.83
N ARG A 174 -7.97 -1.84 13.36
CA ARG A 174 -7.14 -0.69 12.93
C ARG A 174 -7.67 -0.02 11.68
N ILE A 175 -8.10 -0.79 10.67
CA ILE A 175 -8.68 -0.24 9.43
C ILE A 175 -9.94 0.56 9.77
N VAL A 176 -10.82 0.04 10.62
CA VAL A 176 -12.04 0.75 11.06
C VAL A 176 -11.69 2.06 11.78
N MET A 177 -10.64 2.07 12.61
CA MET A 177 -10.18 3.28 13.30
C MET A 177 -9.54 4.31 12.34
N SER A 178 -8.76 3.85 11.36
CA SER A 178 -8.10 4.72 10.37
C SER A 178 -9.03 5.23 9.27
N CYS A 179 -10.13 4.52 8.98
CA CYS A 179 -11.14 4.92 8.00
C CYS A 179 -12.31 5.72 8.62
N GLY A 180 -12.12 6.29 9.82
CA GLY A 180 -13.09 7.19 10.47
C GLY A 180 -13.27 8.51 9.69
N LYS A 181 -14.42 9.16 9.89
CA LYS A 181 -14.89 10.35 9.14
C LYS A 181 -13.93 11.55 9.14
N ASP A 182 -12.96 11.56 10.06
CA ASP A 182 -11.93 12.58 10.24
C ASP A 182 -10.54 11.93 10.23
N GLY A 183 -10.19 11.24 9.14
CA GLY A 183 -8.91 10.55 8.97
C GLY A 183 -7.71 11.40 9.39
N ALA A 184 -6.90 10.85 10.29
CA ALA A 184 -5.58 11.39 10.64
C ALA A 184 -4.55 11.01 9.57
#